data_AF-A0A956U836-F1
#
_entry.id   AF-A0A956U836-F1
#
_cell.length_a   1.000
_cell.length_b   1.000
_cell.length_c   1.000
_cell.angle_alpha   90.00
_cell.angle_beta   90.00
_cell.angle_gamma   90.00
#
_symmetry.space_group_name_H-M   'P 1'
#
loop_
_entity.id
_entity.type
_entity.pdbx_description
1 polymer ?
#
loop_
_entity_poly.entity_id
_entity_poly.type
_entity_poly.pdbx_seq_one_letter_code
_entity_poly.pdbx_strand_id
1 'polypeptide(L)'
;MLSTAPSNIFAQEETSVTTGKALLERLTVPVDLRPHSHELEALLNKVFKNCPETSQNLELAKQLAINWCSSKCKELNLPVEAQIAQLSS
;
A
#
# COMPACT_ATOMS: atom_id res chain seq x y z
N MET A 1 -24.24 27.59 -37.42
CA MET A 1 -24.86 26.94 -36.26
C MET A 1 -23.74 26.39 -35.41
N LEU A 2 -23.44 27.03 -34.27
CA LEU A 2 -22.37 26.61 -33.35
C LEU A 2 -22.83 25.34 -32.60
N SER A 3 -22.16 24.22 -32.84
CA SER A 3 -22.28 23.04 -31.98
C SER A 3 -21.36 23.24 -30.78
N THR A 4 -21.92 23.82 -29.71
CA THR A 4 -21.33 23.76 -28.37
C THR A 4 -21.40 22.31 -27.90
N ALA A 5 -20.27 21.62 -27.86
CA ALA A 5 -20.15 20.35 -27.15
C ALA A 5 -20.25 20.64 -25.64
N PRO A 6 -21.09 19.92 -24.87
CA PRO A 6 -21.05 20.01 -23.42
C PRO A 6 -19.72 19.41 -22.94
N SER A 7 -18.99 20.20 -22.17
CA SER A 7 -17.85 19.80 -21.36
C SER A 7 -18.15 18.48 -20.67
N ASN A 8 -17.42 17.43 -21.03
CA ASN A 8 -17.45 16.16 -20.33
C ASN A 8 -16.69 16.34 -19.01
N ILE A 9 -17.36 16.97 -18.06
CA ILE A 9 -16.98 17.11 -16.66
C ILE A 9 -17.48 15.83 -15.99
N PHE A 10 -16.87 14.68 -16.24
CA PHE A 10 -17.10 13.48 -15.43
C PHE A 10 -16.00 12.45 -15.69
N ALA A 11 -14.82 12.76 -15.16
CA ALA A 11 -13.88 11.77 -14.67
C ALA A 11 -13.05 12.44 -13.58
N GLN A 12 -13.72 12.99 -12.57
CA GLN A 12 -13.15 12.90 -11.24
C GLN A 12 -13.26 11.43 -10.90
N GLU A 13 -12.26 10.67 -11.36
CA GLU A 13 -11.96 9.38 -10.80
C GLU A 13 -11.72 9.69 -9.33
N GLU A 14 -12.73 9.37 -8.54
CA GLU A 14 -12.78 9.49 -7.10
C GLU A 14 -11.75 8.51 -6.56
N THR A 15 -10.47 8.80 -6.79
CA THR A 15 -9.34 8.09 -6.21
C THR A 15 -9.28 8.55 -4.77
N SER A 16 -10.27 8.14 -3.98
CA SER A 16 -10.11 7.90 -2.55
C SER A 16 -9.18 6.70 -2.39
N VAL A 17 -8.01 6.77 -3.02
CA VAL A 17 -6.88 5.90 -2.78
C VAL A 17 -6.34 6.44 -1.47
N THR A 18 -6.85 5.90 -0.38
CA THR A 18 -6.30 6.12 0.94
C THR A 18 -4.78 5.95 0.86
N THR A 19 -4.01 6.89 1.42
CA THR A 19 -2.54 6.91 1.37
C THR A 19 -1.93 5.55 1.68
N GLY A 20 -2.55 4.77 2.58
CA GLY A 20 -2.14 3.40 2.90
C GLY A 20 -2.18 2.42 1.72
N LYS A 21 -3.19 2.48 0.85
CA LYS A 21 -3.33 1.61 -0.33
C LYS A 21 -2.29 1.96 -1.40
N ALA A 22 -2.07 3.25 -1.66
CA ALA A 22 -1.02 3.71 -2.57
C ALA A 22 0.37 3.24 -2.11
N LEU A 23 0.67 3.38 -0.81
CA LEU A 23 1.92 2.92 -0.22
C LEU A 23 2.05 1.38 -0.30
N LEU A 24 0.96 0.65 -0.05
CA LEU A 24 0.96 -0.81 -0.17
C LEU A 24 1.22 -1.29 -1.60
N GLU A 25 0.64 -0.65 -2.62
CA GLU A 25 0.88 -0.99 -4.03
C GLU A 25 2.35 -0.74 -4.45
N ARG A 26 3.04 0.18 -3.79
CA ARG A 26 4.48 0.41 -3.99
C ARG A 26 5.38 -0.56 -3.21
N LEU A 27 4.78 -1.41 -2.38
CA LEU A 27 5.46 -2.44 -1.60
C LEU A 27 5.21 -3.80 -2.24
N THR A 28 6.27 -4.55 -2.50
CA THR A 28 6.17 -5.91 -3.03
C THR A 28 5.70 -6.86 -1.94
N VAL A 29 4.39 -6.99 -1.73
CA VAL A 29 3.85 -7.93 -0.75
C VAL A 29 4.00 -9.36 -1.27
N PRO A 30 4.62 -10.26 -0.50
CA PRO A 30 4.81 -11.63 -0.95
C PRO A 30 3.49 -12.39 -1.12
N VAL A 31 3.45 -13.36 -2.04
CA VAL A 31 2.21 -14.06 -2.42
C VAL A 31 1.56 -14.78 -1.23
N ASP A 32 2.37 -15.36 -0.34
CA ASP A 32 1.91 -16.06 0.86
C ASP A 32 1.26 -15.11 1.89
N LEU A 33 1.60 -13.82 1.84
CA LEU A 33 1.10 -12.79 2.74
C LEU A 33 0.02 -11.91 2.11
N ARG A 34 -0.25 -12.02 0.80
CA ARG A 34 -1.37 -11.35 0.13
C ARG A 34 -2.73 -11.55 0.82
N PRO A 35 -3.13 -12.74 1.29
CA PRO A 35 -4.42 -12.86 2.00
C PRO A 35 -4.49 -12.01 3.27
N HIS A 36 -3.33 -11.68 3.86
CA HIS A 36 -3.19 -10.85 5.05
C HIS A 36 -2.83 -9.39 4.74
N SER A 37 -2.65 -9.02 3.46
CA SER A 37 -2.19 -7.68 3.08
C SER A 37 -3.17 -6.57 3.47
N HIS A 38 -4.44 -6.90 3.70
CA HIS A 38 -5.43 -5.96 4.23
C HIS A 38 -5.09 -5.49 5.66
N GLU A 39 -4.44 -6.33 6.49
CA GLU A 39 -3.98 -5.94 7.82
C GLU A 39 -2.84 -4.92 7.72
N LEU A 40 -1.93 -5.15 6.77
CA LEU A 40 -0.85 -4.22 6.47
C LEU A 40 -1.40 -2.91 5.89
N GLU A 41 -2.38 -2.98 4.99
CA GLU A 41 -3.08 -1.80 4.47
C GLU A 41 -3.70 -0.99 5.61
N ALA A 42 -4.43 -1.64 6.52
CA ALA A 42 -5.05 -0.98 7.66
C ALA A 42 -4.01 -0.34 8.60
N LEU A 43 -2.87 -1.01 8.81
CA LEU A 43 -1.75 -0.48 9.58
C LEU A 43 -1.17 0.78 8.92
N LEU A 44 -0.86 0.70 7.62
CA LEU A 44 -0.34 1.82 6.84
C LEU A 44 -1.35 2.96 6.81
N ASN A 45 -2.64 2.67 6.59
CA ASN A 45 -3.69 3.67 6.55
C ASN A 45 -3.90 4.32 7.93
N LYS A 46 -3.65 3.61 9.03
CA LYS A 46 -3.68 4.17 10.40
C LYS A 46 -2.48 5.05 10.70
N VAL A 47 -1.28 4.62 10.28
CA VAL A 47 -0.02 5.36 10.53
C VAL A 47 0.09 6.59 9.62
N PHE A 48 -0.25 6.44 8.34
CA PHE A 48 -0.18 7.49 7.33
C PHE A 48 -1.52 8.19 7.11
N LYS A 49 -2.46 8.07 8.06
CA LYS A 49 -3.76 8.75 8.00
C LYS A 49 -3.54 10.26 7.99
N ASN A 50 -3.83 10.93 6.88
CA ASN A 50 -3.54 12.36 6.64
C ASN A 50 -2.06 12.72 6.48
N CYS A 51 -1.17 11.75 6.29
CA CYS A 51 0.21 12.04 5.92
C CYS A 51 0.34 12.19 4.41
N PRO A 52 1.05 13.21 3.90
CA PRO A 52 1.38 13.30 2.49
C PRO A 52 2.32 12.16 2.08
N GLU A 53 2.21 11.70 0.84
CA GLU A 53 3.05 10.64 0.26
C GLU A 53 4.48 11.20 0.01
N THR A 54 5.27 11.35 1.07
CA THR A 54 6.67 11.82 1.00
C THR A 54 7.64 10.64 1.05
N SER A 55 8.86 10.83 0.53
CA SER A 55 9.89 9.77 0.51
C SER A 55 10.21 9.21 1.90
N GLN A 56 10.18 10.04 2.96
CA GLN A 56 10.34 9.57 4.34
C GLN A 56 9.20 8.65 4.78
N ASN A 57 7.96 8.96 4.39
CA ASN A 57 6.80 8.14 4.73
C ASN A 57 6.83 6.80 3.99
N LEU A 58 7.36 6.78 2.76
CA LEU A 58 7.56 5.55 2.01
C LEU A 58 8.63 4.65 2.65
N GLU A 59 9.70 5.24 3.17
CA GLU A 59 10.75 4.48 3.87
C GLU A 59 10.24 3.90 5.20
N LEU A 60 9.45 4.67 5.95
CA LEU A 60 8.75 4.19 7.14
C LEU A 60 7.71 3.10 6.80
N ALA A 61 6.97 3.25 5.70
CA ALA A 61 6.02 2.25 5.21
C ALA A 61 6.72 0.94 4.85
N LYS A 62 7.89 1.01 4.19
CA LYS A 62 8.76 -0.15 3.95
C LYS A 62 9.18 -0.83 5.25
N GLN A 63 9.66 -0.07 6.24
CA GLN A 63 10.04 -0.64 7.53
C GLN A 63 8.86 -1.28 8.27
N LEU A 64 7.69 -0.65 8.25
CA LEU A 64 6.46 -1.21 8.82
C LEU A 64 6.05 -2.50 8.12
N ALA A 65 6.11 -2.54 6.78
CA ALA A 65 5.82 -3.72 6.00
C ALA A 65 6.78 -4.87 6.31
N ILE A 66 8.07 -4.59 6.44
CA ILE A 66 9.09 -5.58 6.85
C ILE A 66 8.80 -6.11 8.25
N ASN A 67 8.52 -5.23 9.22
CA ASN A 67 8.22 -5.61 10.60
C ASN A 67 6.92 -6.42 10.72
N TRP A 68 5.89 -6.03 9.97
CA TRP A 68 4.63 -6.74 9.90
C TRP A 68 4.81 -8.10 9.25
N CYS A 69 5.51 -8.18 8.10
CA CYS A 69 5.79 -9.44 7.43
C CYS A 69 6.62 -10.38 8.31
N SER A 70 7.62 -9.87 9.03
CA SER A 70 8.40 -10.65 9.99
C SER A 70 7.53 -11.24 11.10
N SER A 71 6.64 -10.43 11.68
CA SER A 71 5.71 -10.89 12.72
C SER A 71 4.72 -11.93 12.17
N LYS A 72 4.13 -11.68 11.01
CA LYS A 72 3.12 -12.57 10.40
C LYS A 72 3.73 -13.87 9.91
N CYS A 73 4.94 -13.84 9.36
CA CYS A 73 5.68 -15.04 8.99
C CYS A 73 5.97 -15.92 10.22
N LYS A 74 6.33 -15.32 11.37
CA LYS A 74 6.50 -16.09 12.62
C LYS A 74 5.20 -16.73 13.09
N GLU A 75 4.07 -16.01 13.03
CA GLU A 75 2.74 -16.55 13.34
C GLU A 75 2.38 -17.73 12.44
N LEU A 76 2.61 -17.60 11.13
CA LEU A 76 2.25 -18.60 10.12
C LEU A 76 3.31 -19.70 9.94
N ASN A 77 4.41 -19.66 10.72
CA ASN A 77 5.58 -20.54 10.54
C ASN A 77 6.14 -20.52 9.10
N LEU A 78 6.08 -19.36 8.44
CA LEU A 78 6.64 -19.14 7.11
C LEU A 78 8.10 -18.64 7.20
N PRO A 79 8.94 -18.95 6.21
CA PRO A 79 10.34 -18.51 6.17
C PRO A 79 10.43 -16.99 5.96
N VAL A 80 10.59 -16.25 7.07
CA VAL A 80 10.68 -14.78 7.12
C VAL A 80 11.67 -14.22 6.09
N GLU A 81 12.85 -14.83 5.96
CA GLU A 81 13.93 -14.35 5.09
C GLU A 81 13.55 -14.37 3.60
N ALA A 82 12.84 -15.41 3.15
CA ALA A 82 12.37 -15.54 1.78
C ALA A 82 11.25 -14.54 1.44
N GLN A 83 10.47 -14.13 2.44
CA GLN A 83 9.36 -13.20 2.28
C GLN A 83 9.84 -11.74 2.36
N ILE A 84 10.77 -11.42 3.28
CA ILE A 84 11.37 -10.07 3.37
C ILE A 84 12.28 -9.77 2.18
N ALA A 85 13.02 -10.76 1.66
CA ALA A 85 13.85 -10.58 0.47
C ALA A 85 13.05 -10.07 -0.74
N GLN A 86 11.78 -10.46 -0.87
CA GLN A 86 10.88 -9.98 -1.92
C GLN A 86 10.44 -8.52 -1.71
N LEU A 87 10.38 -8.04 -0.46
CA LEU A 87 10.04 -6.64 -0.14
C LEU A 87 11.22 -5.67 -0.34
N SER A 88 12.46 -6.18 -0.29
CA SER A 88 13.68 -5.38 -0.40
C SER A 88 14.28 -5.32 -1.81
N SER A 89 13.74 -6.09 -2.76
CA SER A 89 14.29 -6.21 -4.11
C SER A 89 13.60 -5.33 -5.16
#